data_AF-A0A968NDA6-F1
#
_entry.id   AF-A0A968NDA6-F1
#
_cell.length_a   1.000
_cell.length_b   1.000
_cell.length_c   1.000
_cell.angle_alpha   90.00
_cell.angle_beta   90.00
_cell.angle_gamma   90.00
#
_symmetry.space_group_name_H-M   'P 1'
#
loop_
_entity.id
_entity.type
_entity.pdbx_description
1 polymer ?
#
loop_
_entity_poly.entity_id
_entity_poly.type
_entity_poly.pdbx_seq_one_letter_code
_entity_poly.pdbx_strand_id
1 'polypeptide(L)'
;MTMQRIAWAVALLAIILLSVPSAIGIHNALAPVKGSVAGWMAALGFELMYLGSVLIVATHRVTSDVRRLAFTVSLTAVGVAALLNTAADYAVRVPSGLASGSQFVATFDILLLTLSVVESVVLPALAFAMAVLLHRVAEADTLPLAIPDANALRAMVQEAMQEATMPAQNVAPALHLVKPRTDTQRIADLLNQGYSAQAVADEVGCDVSTVYRQKKKKIRGGE
;
A
#
# COMPACT_ATOMS: atom_id res chain seq x y z
N MET A 1 -16.95 -16.21 -16.90
CA MET A 1 -16.25 -16.00 -15.61
C MET A 1 -15.02 -15.16 -15.93
N THR A 2 -14.95 -13.93 -15.44
CA THR A 2 -14.02 -12.90 -15.92
C THR A 2 -12.58 -13.18 -15.45
N MET A 3 -11.58 -12.90 -16.30
CA MET A 3 -10.14 -13.04 -16.00
C MET A 3 -9.74 -12.47 -14.62
N GLN A 4 -10.43 -11.43 -14.17
CA GLN A 4 -10.28 -10.82 -12.86
C GLN A 4 -10.48 -11.80 -11.68
N ARG A 5 -11.52 -12.66 -11.73
CA ARG A 5 -11.76 -13.67 -10.68
C ARG A 5 -10.63 -14.70 -10.62
N ILE A 6 -10.05 -15.02 -11.77
CA ILE A 6 -8.92 -15.95 -11.87
C ILE A 6 -7.67 -15.30 -11.27
N ALA A 7 -7.39 -14.03 -11.59
CA ALA A 7 -6.28 -13.29 -11.02
C ALA A 7 -6.37 -13.19 -9.49
N TRP A 8 -7.55 -12.89 -8.95
CA TRP A 8 -7.81 -12.87 -7.51
C TRP A 8 -7.62 -14.24 -6.85
N ALA A 9 -8.12 -15.31 -7.48
CA ALA A 9 -7.96 -16.66 -6.96
C ALA A 9 -6.48 -17.09 -6.95
N VAL A 10 -5.74 -16.81 -8.03
CA VAL A 10 -4.30 -17.10 -8.13
C VAL A 10 -3.51 -16.31 -7.08
N ALA A 11 -3.88 -15.05 -6.87
CA ALA A 11 -3.25 -14.19 -5.87
C ALA A 11 -3.48 -14.67 -4.43
N LEU A 12 -4.72 -15.01 -4.07
CA LEU A 12 -5.03 -15.60 -2.77
C LEU A 12 -4.31 -16.93 -2.57
N LEU A 13 -4.27 -17.76 -3.61
CA LEU A 13 -3.54 -19.04 -3.58
C LEU A 13 -2.03 -18.81 -3.39
N ALA A 14 -1.44 -17.84 -4.09
CA ALA A 14 -0.03 -17.47 -3.94
C ALA A 14 0.26 -16.98 -2.51
N ILE A 15 -0.62 -16.17 -1.93
CA ILE A 15 -0.52 -15.73 -0.53
C ILE A 15 -0.50 -16.93 0.41
N ILE A 16 -1.43 -17.89 0.25
CA ILE A 16 -1.49 -19.10 1.08
C ILE A 16 -0.24 -19.96 0.90
N LEU A 17 0.24 -20.12 -0.34
CA LEU A 17 1.43 -20.92 -0.64
C LEU A 17 2.71 -20.29 -0.08
N LEU A 18 2.82 -18.96 -0.07
CA LEU A 18 3.94 -18.21 0.54
C LEU A 18 3.86 -18.20 2.08
N SER A 19 2.67 -18.37 2.62
CA SER A 19 2.34 -18.40 4.06
C SER A 19 2.84 -19.67 4.75
N VAL A 20 2.81 -20.83 4.06
CA VAL A 20 3.23 -22.11 4.65
C VAL A 20 4.72 -22.14 5.07
N PRO A 21 5.69 -21.74 4.22
CA PRO A 21 7.09 -21.67 4.63
C PRO A 21 7.34 -20.70 5.79
N SER A 22 6.61 -19.58 5.82
CA SER A 22 6.64 -18.60 6.92
C SER A 22 6.18 -19.21 8.24
N ALA A 23 5.03 -19.89 8.24
CA ALA A 23 4.49 -20.58 9.40
C ALA A 23 5.46 -21.65 9.95
N ILE A 24 6.13 -22.39 9.06
CA ILE A 24 7.14 -23.39 9.43
C ILE A 24 8.34 -22.71 10.11
N GLY A 25 8.82 -21.59 9.58
CA GLY A 25 9.93 -20.86 10.20
C GLY A 25 9.59 -20.33 11.59
N ILE A 26 8.39 -19.79 11.77
CA ILE A 26 7.88 -19.36 13.09
C ILE A 26 7.79 -20.54 14.06
N HIS A 27 7.25 -21.68 13.61
CA HIS A 27 7.19 -22.89 14.42
C HIS A 27 8.59 -23.35 14.84
N ASN A 28 9.53 -23.43 13.91
CA ASN A 28 10.89 -23.88 14.19
C ASN A 28 11.65 -22.93 15.13
N ALA A 29 11.40 -21.62 15.04
CA ALA A 29 11.97 -20.64 15.98
C ALA A 29 11.42 -20.79 17.40
N LEU A 30 10.12 -21.04 17.54
CA LEU A 30 9.43 -20.99 18.83
C LEU A 30 9.30 -22.34 19.53
N ALA A 31 9.23 -23.45 18.78
CA ALA A 31 9.05 -24.80 19.32
C ALA A 31 10.13 -25.19 20.35
N PRO A 32 11.43 -24.87 20.17
CA PRO A 32 12.46 -25.20 21.15
C PRO A 32 12.27 -24.50 22.51
N VAL A 33 11.67 -23.30 22.52
CA VAL A 33 11.55 -22.46 23.72
C VAL A 33 10.18 -22.61 24.39
N LYS A 34 9.12 -22.74 23.59
CA LYS A 34 7.72 -22.71 24.06
C LYS A 34 7.01 -24.05 23.93
N GLY A 35 7.64 -25.04 23.29
CA GLY A 35 7.04 -26.33 22.97
C GLY A 35 6.30 -26.32 21.62
N SER A 36 6.17 -27.50 21.01
CA SER A 36 5.63 -27.68 19.65
C SER A 36 4.22 -27.10 19.47
N VAL A 37 3.32 -27.32 20.45
CA VAL A 37 1.94 -26.83 20.39
C VAL A 37 1.89 -25.29 20.37
N ALA A 38 2.64 -24.64 21.26
CA ALA A 38 2.69 -23.19 21.32
C ALA A 38 3.32 -22.58 20.06
N GLY A 39 4.32 -23.25 19.48
CA GLY A 39 4.92 -22.85 18.20
C GLY A 39 3.91 -22.86 17.04
N TRP A 40 3.11 -23.93 16.93
CA TRP A 40 2.04 -23.99 15.92
C TRP A 40 0.92 -22.99 16.15
N MET A 41 0.51 -22.76 17.40
CA MET A 41 -0.48 -21.73 17.74
C MET A 41 0.03 -20.33 17.38
N ALA A 42 1.30 -20.03 17.63
CA ALA A 42 1.92 -18.77 17.25
C ALA A 42 1.98 -18.62 15.72
N ALA A 43 2.44 -19.66 15.00
CA ALA A 43 2.47 -19.66 13.54
C ALA A 43 1.09 -19.39 12.93
N LEU A 44 0.06 -20.12 13.38
CA LEU A 44 -1.33 -19.90 12.95
C LEU A 44 -1.84 -18.50 13.30
N GLY A 45 -1.50 -17.97 14.48
CA GLY A 45 -1.86 -16.62 14.89
C GLY A 45 -1.27 -15.54 13.98
N PHE A 46 0.00 -15.66 13.60
CA PHE A 46 0.65 -14.75 12.66
C PHE A 46 0.01 -14.79 11.27
N GLU A 47 -0.26 -16.00 10.77
CA GLU A 47 -0.90 -16.18 9.46
C GLU A 47 -2.34 -15.62 9.45
N LEU A 48 -3.12 -15.86 10.50
CA LEU A 48 -4.47 -15.31 10.63
C LEU A 48 -4.47 -13.78 10.75
N MET A 49 -3.53 -13.21 11.50
CA MET A 49 -3.38 -11.76 11.60
C MET A 49 -3.01 -11.15 10.24
N TYR A 50 -2.09 -11.79 9.51
CA TYR A 50 -1.70 -11.37 8.17
C TYR A 50 -2.90 -11.41 7.20
N LEU A 51 -3.56 -12.56 7.07
CA LEU A 51 -4.74 -12.73 6.21
C LEU A 51 -5.87 -11.75 6.59
N GLY A 52 -6.12 -11.58 7.89
CA GLY A 52 -7.12 -10.63 8.40
C GLY A 52 -6.80 -9.18 8.02
N SER A 53 -5.53 -8.78 8.13
CA SER A 53 -5.10 -7.43 7.75
C SER A 53 -5.21 -7.17 6.25
N VAL A 54 -4.84 -8.15 5.41
CA VAL A 54 -5.01 -8.08 3.94
C VAL A 54 -6.50 -7.97 3.59
N LEU A 55 -7.36 -8.74 4.26
CA LEU A 55 -8.80 -8.68 4.03
C LEU A 55 -9.39 -7.32 4.42
N ILE A 56 -9.00 -6.76 5.56
CA ILE A 56 -9.43 -5.43 6.00
C ILE A 56 -9.00 -4.36 4.99
N VAL A 57 -7.74 -4.41 4.52
CA VAL A 57 -7.20 -3.48 3.52
C VAL A 57 -7.92 -3.60 2.17
N ALA A 58 -8.29 -4.82 1.77
CA ALA A 58 -9.06 -5.08 0.54
C ALA A 58 -10.55 -4.67 0.65
N THR A 59 -11.06 -4.40 1.85
CA THR A 59 -12.48 -4.10 2.04
C THR A 59 -12.76 -2.60 1.85
N HIS A 60 -13.47 -2.24 0.79
CA HIS A 60 -13.79 -0.84 0.42
C HIS A 60 -14.58 -0.02 1.46
N ARG A 61 -15.18 -0.68 2.46
CA ARG A 61 -16.03 -0.03 3.47
C ARG A 61 -15.26 0.55 4.66
N VAL A 62 -13.93 0.48 4.64
CA VAL A 62 -13.07 0.81 5.77
C VAL A 62 -12.54 2.25 5.64
N THR A 63 -12.59 3.01 6.73
CA THR A 63 -12.08 4.40 6.78
C THR A 63 -10.57 4.46 6.49
N SER A 64 -10.09 5.62 6.06
CA SER A 64 -8.67 5.86 5.78
C SER A 64 -7.78 5.55 6.99
N ASP A 65 -8.24 5.85 8.21
CA ASP A 65 -7.47 5.64 9.44
C ASP A 65 -7.29 4.16 9.77
N VAL A 66 -8.34 3.36 9.61
CA VAL A 66 -8.27 1.91 9.84
C VAL A 66 -7.38 1.24 8.78
N ARG A 67 -7.38 1.73 7.54
CA ARG A 67 -6.45 1.28 6.50
C ARG A 67 -5.00 1.58 6.84
N ARG A 68 -4.68 2.78 7.35
CA ARG A 68 -3.32 3.12 7.81
C ARG A 68 -2.87 2.24 8.97
N LEU A 69 -3.76 1.99 9.94
CA LEU A 69 -3.48 1.09 11.05
C LEU A 69 -3.25 -0.35 10.56
N ALA A 70 -4.13 -0.88 9.71
CA ALA A 70 -3.99 -2.21 9.15
C ALA A 70 -2.66 -2.37 8.40
N PHE A 71 -2.29 -1.39 7.57
CA PHE A 71 -0.99 -1.37 6.88
C PHE A 71 0.20 -1.41 7.86
N THR A 72 0.14 -0.62 8.93
CA THR A 72 1.20 -0.59 9.96
C THR A 72 1.31 -1.92 10.69
N VAL A 73 0.17 -2.53 11.02
CA VAL A 73 0.11 -3.85 11.65
C VAL A 73 0.65 -4.93 10.70
N SER A 74 0.26 -4.91 9.42
CA SER A 74 0.80 -5.84 8.41
C SER A 74 2.31 -5.71 8.26
N LEU A 75 2.83 -4.48 8.18
CA LEU A 75 4.26 -4.24 8.06
C LEU A 75 5.03 -4.75 9.30
N THR A 76 4.47 -4.51 10.48
CA THR A 76 5.04 -5.01 11.74
C THR A 76 5.02 -6.54 11.77
N ALA A 77 3.93 -7.17 11.35
CA ALA A 77 3.81 -8.62 11.25
C ALA A 77 4.86 -9.23 10.33
N VAL A 78 5.06 -8.64 9.14
CA VAL A 78 6.09 -9.03 8.16
C VAL A 78 7.48 -8.89 8.77
N GLY A 79 7.76 -7.79 9.46
CA GLY A 79 9.04 -7.58 10.15
C GLY A 79 9.31 -8.64 11.22
N VAL A 80 8.31 -8.96 12.04
CA VAL A 80 8.44 -10.00 13.07
C VAL A 80 8.62 -11.39 12.46
N ALA A 81 7.86 -11.73 11.41
CA ALA A 81 8.03 -12.99 10.69
C ALA A 81 9.43 -13.12 10.08
N ALA A 82 9.95 -12.05 9.46
CA ALA A 82 11.31 -12.03 8.92
C ALA A 82 12.37 -12.25 10.02
N LEU A 83 12.20 -11.63 11.19
CA LEU A 83 13.09 -11.84 12.34
C LEU A 83 13.05 -13.28 12.85
N LEU A 84 11.85 -13.86 12.99
CA LEU A 84 11.69 -15.24 13.45
C LEU A 84 12.24 -16.26 12.44
N ASN A 85 12.00 -16.04 11.14
CA ASN A 85 12.59 -16.87 10.08
C ASN A 85 14.12 -16.77 10.08
N THR A 86 14.67 -15.56 10.25
CA THR A 86 16.12 -15.35 10.37
C THR A 86 16.68 -16.14 11.55
N ALA A 87 16.02 -16.07 12.71
CA ALA A 87 16.43 -16.79 13.91
C ALA A 87 16.35 -18.32 13.71
N ALA A 88 15.29 -18.82 13.07
CA ALA A 88 15.13 -20.24 12.77
C ALA A 88 16.22 -20.74 11.81
N ASP A 89 16.46 -20.03 10.71
CA ASP A 89 17.48 -20.40 9.73
C ASP A 89 18.89 -20.34 10.34
N TYR A 90 19.18 -19.29 11.12
CA TYR A 90 20.45 -19.18 11.84
C TYR A 90 20.64 -20.32 12.85
N ALA A 91 19.59 -20.72 13.57
CA ALA A 91 19.65 -21.86 14.50
C ALA A 91 19.98 -23.20 13.81
N VAL A 92 19.53 -23.36 12.55
CA VAL A 92 19.84 -24.55 11.74
C VAL A 92 21.29 -24.53 11.27
N ARG A 93 21.82 -23.36 10.90
CA ARG A 93 23.21 -23.20 10.42
C ARG A 93 24.25 -23.22 11.54
N VAL A 94 23.89 -22.72 12.72
CA VAL A 94 24.74 -22.70 13.92
C VAL A 94 24.03 -23.47 15.04
N PRO A 95 24.15 -24.82 15.06
CA PRO A 95 23.50 -25.64 16.08
C PRO A 95 23.89 -25.17 17.49
N SER A 96 22.90 -24.96 18.35
CA SER A 96 23.07 -24.43 19.72
C SER A 96 23.51 -22.96 19.83
N GLY A 97 23.71 -22.25 18.71
CA GLY A 97 24.13 -20.85 18.72
C GLY A 97 23.13 -19.90 19.38
N LEU A 98 21.85 -20.27 19.42
CA LEU A 98 20.79 -19.48 20.07
C LEU A 98 20.29 -20.08 21.39
N ALA A 99 20.94 -21.13 21.92
CA ALA A 99 20.48 -21.80 23.14
C ALA A 99 20.76 -20.97 24.41
N SER A 100 21.82 -20.15 24.42
CA SER A 100 22.14 -19.23 25.52
C SER A 100 22.97 -18.03 25.05
N GLY A 101 22.99 -16.94 25.82
CA GLY A 101 23.77 -15.74 25.47
C GLY A 101 25.28 -16.00 25.41
N SER A 102 25.83 -16.86 26.27
CA SER A 102 27.25 -17.22 26.25
C SER A 102 27.61 -18.09 25.04
N GLN A 103 26.75 -19.05 24.68
CA GLN A 103 26.92 -19.84 23.44
C GLN A 103 26.78 -18.98 22.19
N PHE A 104 25.85 -18.02 22.19
CA PHE A 104 25.69 -17.08 21.09
C PHE A 104 26.98 -16.31 20.85
N VAL A 105 27.57 -15.70 21.87
CA VAL A 105 28.84 -14.96 21.73
C VAL A 105 29.99 -15.88 21.29
N ALA A 106 30.05 -17.12 21.79
CA ALA A 106 31.11 -18.07 21.46
C ALA A 106 31.03 -18.63 20.03
N THR A 107 29.82 -18.71 19.47
CA THR A 107 29.55 -19.31 18.15
C THR A 107 29.02 -18.28 17.14
N PHE A 108 29.15 -16.99 17.46
CA PHE A 108 28.62 -15.92 16.63
C PHE A 108 29.34 -15.87 15.29
N ASP A 109 28.57 -16.02 14.21
CA ASP A 109 29.05 -15.87 12.85
C ASP A 109 28.21 -14.81 12.13
N ILE A 110 28.81 -13.63 11.94
CA ILE A 110 28.17 -12.49 11.28
C ILE A 110 27.79 -12.79 9.82
N LEU A 111 28.56 -13.65 9.14
CA LEU A 111 28.32 -13.98 7.73
C LEU A 111 27.13 -14.93 7.60
N LEU A 112 27.04 -15.94 8.48
CA LEU A 112 25.86 -16.81 8.54
C LEU A 112 24.61 -16.04 8.96
N LEU A 113 24.72 -15.12 9.93
CA LEU A 113 23.60 -14.26 10.30
C LEU A 113 23.13 -13.40 9.12
N THR A 114 24.06 -12.77 8.42
CA THR A 114 23.74 -11.93 7.25
C THR A 114 23.06 -12.75 6.17
N LEU A 115 23.54 -13.98 5.91
CA LEU A 115 22.94 -14.88 4.93
C LEU A 115 21.52 -15.29 5.35
N SER A 116 21.32 -15.64 6.62
CA SER A 116 19.99 -15.94 7.17
C SER A 116 19.03 -14.76 7.05
N VAL A 117 19.49 -13.52 7.26
CA VAL A 117 18.67 -12.31 7.05
C VAL A 117 18.28 -12.17 5.59
N VAL A 118 19.25 -12.28 4.66
CA VAL A 118 19.00 -12.12 3.22
C VAL A 118 17.99 -13.15 2.73
N GLU A 119 18.15 -14.42 3.11
CA GLU A 119 17.24 -15.49 2.71
C GLU A 119 15.85 -15.36 3.35
N SER A 120 15.79 -14.93 4.62
CA SER A 120 14.53 -14.85 5.37
C SER A 120 13.69 -13.61 5.05
N VAL A 121 14.29 -12.54 4.53
CA VAL A 121 13.58 -11.29 4.18
C VAL A 121 12.86 -11.40 2.83
N VAL A 122 13.40 -12.17 1.88
CA VAL A 122 12.88 -12.22 0.50
C VAL A 122 11.44 -12.70 0.44
N LEU A 123 11.11 -13.78 1.15
CA LEU A 123 9.78 -14.40 1.13
C LEU A 123 8.69 -13.47 1.74
N PRO A 124 8.84 -12.94 2.97
CA PRO A 124 7.89 -11.99 3.54
C PRO A 124 7.78 -10.68 2.73
N ALA A 125 8.90 -10.18 2.20
CA ALA A 125 8.90 -8.98 1.37
C ALA A 125 8.12 -9.18 0.06
N LEU A 126 8.29 -10.35 -0.60
CA LEU A 126 7.54 -10.71 -1.80
C LEU A 126 6.05 -10.84 -1.51
N ALA A 127 5.68 -11.51 -0.41
CA ALA A 127 4.28 -11.66 0.00
C ALA A 127 3.63 -10.29 0.26
N PHE A 128 4.34 -9.41 0.97
CA PHE A 128 3.88 -8.04 1.23
C PHE A 128 3.74 -7.22 -0.06
N ALA A 129 4.73 -7.28 -0.96
CA ALA A 129 4.68 -6.58 -2.25
C ALA A 129 3.48 -7.06 -3.09
N MET A 130 3.22 -8.37 -3.13
CA MET A 130 2.04 -8.91 -3.79
C MET A 130 0.73 -8.41 -3.16
N ALA A 131 0.64 -8.39 -1.82
CA ALA A 131 -0.54 -7.88 -1.12
C ALA A 131 -0.79 -6.40 -1.44
N VAL A 132 0.26 -5.58 -1.47
CA VAL A 132 0.17 -4.16 -1.86
C VAL A 132 -0.26 -4.00 -3.32
N LEU A 133 0.29 -4.78 -4.24
CA LEU A 133 -0.11 -4.74 -5.66
C LEU A 133 -1.58 -5.12 -5.83
N LEU A 134 -2.04 -6.17 -5.17
CA LEU A 134 -3.45 -6.59 -5.22
C LEU A 134 -4.37 -5.52 -4.66
N HIS A 135 -3.97 -4.87 -3.57
CA HIS A 135 -4.71 -3.76 -3.02
C HIS A 135 -4.79 -2.58 -4.02
N ARG A 136 -3.69 -2.22 -4.67
CA ARG A 136 -3.68 -1.14 -5.68
C ARG A 136 -4.53 -1.46 -6.90
N VAL A 137 -4.51 -2.72 -7.36
CA VAL A 137 -5.39 -3.18 -8.45
C VAL A 137 -6.86 -3.11 -8.02
N ALA A 138 -7.18 -3.51 -6.78
CA ALA A 138 -8.52 -3.39 -6.23
C ALA A 138 -9.00 -1.93 -6.17
N GLU A 139 -8.14 -1.01 -5.71
CA GLU A 139 -8.44 0.42 -5.68
C GLU A 139 -8.71 0.98 -7.08
N ALA A 140 -7.89 0.62 -8.08
CA ALA A 140 -8.03 1.07 -9.46
C ALA A 140 -9.35 0.63 -10.10
N ASP A 141 -9.83 -0.58 -9.79
CA ASP A 141 -11.11 -1.10 -10.28
C ASP A 141 -12.34 -0.42 -9.64
N THR A 142 -12.17 0.26 -8.51
CA THR A 142 -13.27 0.96 -7.81
C THR A 142 -13.31 2.45 -8.01
N LEU A 143 -12.31 3.02 -8.69
CA LEU A 143 -12.49 4.36 -9.23
C LEU A 143 -13.67 4.26 -10.19
N PRO A 144 -14.77 5.00 -9.96
CA PRO A 144 -15.76 5.14 -10.99
C PRO A 144 -14.99 5.75 -12.16
N LEU A 145 -14.82 4.98 -13.24
CA LEU A 145 -14.76 5.56 -14.55
C LEU A 145 -16.01 6.43 -14.58
N ALA A 146 -15.85 7.72 -14.34
CA ALA A 146 -16.88 8.70 -14.58
C ALA A 146 -17.07 8.70 -16.10
N ILE A 147 -17.70 7.64 -16.60
CA ILE A 147 -18.33 7.63 -17.89
C ILE A 147 -19.37 8.73 -17.72
N PRO A 148 -19.20 9.88 -18.38
CA PRO A 148 -20.20 10.92 -18.31
C PRO A 148 -21.54 10.24 -18.62
N ASP A 149 -22.56 10.44 -17.80
CA ASP A 149 -23.94 10.05 -18.15
C ASP A 149 -24.15 10.41 -19.63
N ALA A 150 -24.85 9.57 -20.39
CA ALA A 150 -25.21 9.87 -21.77
C ALA A 150 -25.73 11.31 -21.96
N ASN A 151 -26.38 11.89 -20.94
CA ASN A 151 -26.78 13.29 -20.94
C ASN A 151 -25.61 14.27 -20.78
N ALA A 152 -24.65 13.99 -19.89
CA ALA A 152 -23.42 14.77 -19.75
C ALA A 152 -22.54 14.68 -21.02
N LEU A 153 -22.45 13.48 -21.62
CA LEU A 153 -21.75 13.29 -22.89
C LEU A 153 -22.43 14.06 -24.04
N ARG A 154 -23.77 14.02 -24.10
CA ARG A 154 -24.55 14.80 -25.08
C ARG A 154 -24.38 16.30 -24.87
N ALA A 155 -24.37 16.79 -23.62
CA ALA A 155 -24.15 18.19 -23.31
C ALA A 155 -22.74 18.64 -23.75
N MET A 156 -21.70 17.85 -23.44
CA MET A 156 -20.33 18.13 -23.89
C MET A 156 -20.21 18.12 -25.42
N VAL A 157 -20.87 17.18 -26.10
CA VAL A 157 -20.89 17.14 -27.57
C VAL A 157 -21.66 18.33 -28.15
N GLN A 158 -22.79 18.73 -27.55
CA GLN A 158 -23.56 19.90 -27.99
C GLN A 158 -22.79 21.20 -27.77
N GLU A 159 -22.07 21.34 -26.66
CA GLU A 159 -21.22 22.49 -26.36
C GLU A 159 -20.06 22.58 -27.35
N ALA A 160 -19.38 21.46 -27.63
CA ALA A 160 -18.33 21.39 -28.65
C ALA A 160 -18.86 21.65 -30.08
N MET A 161 -20.08 21.19 -30.39
CA MET A 161 -20.72 21.47 -31.68
C MET A 161 -21.13 22.95 -31.79
N GLN A 162 -21.63 23.57 -30.72
CA GLN A 162 -21.94 25.00 -30.69
C GLN A 162 -20.68 25.84 -30.86
N GLU A 163 -19.58 25.46 -30.20
CA GLU A 163 -18.28 26.11 -30.35
C GLU A 163 -17.75 26.01 -31.79
N ALA A 164 -17.96 24.86 -32.45
CA ALA A 164 -17.59 24.65 -33.85
C ALA A 164 -18.50 25.35 -34.88
N THR A 165 -19.73 25.71 -34.50
CA THR A 165 -20.72 26.37 -35.39
C THR A 165 -20.69 27.90 -35.27
N MET A 166 -19.96 28.46 -34.31
CA MET A 166 -19.75 29.90 -34.27
C MET A 166 -18.88 30.34 -35.46
N PRO A 167 -19.32 31.32 -36.26
CA PRO A 167 -18.56 31.79 -37.42
C PRO A 167 -17.22 32.34 -36.95
N ALA A 168 -16.14 31.82 -37.54
CA ALA A 168 -14.78 32.25 -37.34
C ALA A 168 -14.60 33.73 -37.76
N GLN A 169 -15.00 34.65 -36.90
CA GLN A 169 -14.63 36.05 -36.98
C GLN A 169 -13.67 36.37 -35.84
N ASN A 170 -12.40 36.46 -36.22
CA ASN A 170 -11.27 36.99 -35.44
C ASN A 170 -10.99 36.33 -34.09
N VAL A 171 -10.30 35.18 -34.11
CA VAL A 171 -9.27 34.92 -33.08
C VAL A 171 -8.05 34.31 -33.76
N ALA A 172 -6.95 35.05 -33.72
CA ALA A 172 -5.61 34.61 -34.08
C ALA A 172 -5.22 33.31 -33.33
N PRO A 173 -4.24 32.52 -33.81
CA PRO A 173 -3.96 31.21 -33.25
C PRO A 173 -3.18 31.37 -31.94
N ALA A 174 -3.91 31.52 -30.83
CA ALA A 174 -3.37 31.27 -29.50
C ALA A 174 -3.73 29.84 -29.10
N LEU A 175 -3.14 28.87 -29.79
CA LEU A 175 -3.05 27.50 -29.30
C LEU A 175 -2.02 27.48 -28.15
N HIS A 176 -2.35 28.21 -27.08
CA HIS A 176 -1.70 28.06 -25.80
C HIS A 176 -2.12 26.67 -25.32
N LEU A 177 -1.22 25.70 -25.42
CA LEU A 177 -1.26 24.51 -24.59
C LEU A 177 -1.63 24.96 -23.18
N VAL A 178 -2.87 24.68 -22.75
CA VAL A 178 -3.26 24.79 -21.36
C VAL A 178 -2.43 23.74 -20.66
N LYS A 179 -1.24 24.15 -20.22
CA LYS A 179 -0.35 23.33 -19.42
C LYS A 179 -1.21 22.80 -18.27
N PRO A 180 -1.26 21.48 -18.03
CA PRO A 180 -2.05 20.92 -16.94
C PRO A 180 -1.68 21.71 -15.68
N ARG A 181 -2.67 22.41 -15.09
CA ARG A 181 -2.45 23.17 -13.86
C ARG A 181 -1.93 22.17 -12.85
N THR A 182 -0.70 22.38 -12.40
CA THR A 182 -0.14 21.56 -11.31
C THR A 182 -1.08 21.65 -10.11
N ASP A 183 -1.27 20.55 -9.38
CA ASP A 183 -2.19 20.49 -8.23
C ASP A 183 -1.99 21.64 -7.23
N THR A 184 -0.78 22.19 -7.16
CA THR A 184 -0.44 23.35 -6.33
C THR A 184 -1.18 24.63 -6.74
N GLN A 185 -1.33 24.89 -8.05
CA GLN A 185 -2.08 26.04 -8.56
C GLN A 185 -3.57 25.89 -8.30
N ARG A 186 -4.11 24.67 -8.50
CA ARG A 186 -5.53 24.37 -8.23
C ARG A 186 -5.88 24.55 -6.76
N ILE A 187 -5.02 24.10 -5.84
CA ILE A 187 -5.17 24.33 -4.39
C ILE A 187 -5.18 25.83 -4.07
N ALA A 188 -4.29 26.61 -4.68
CA ALA A 188 -4.20 28.05 -4.43
C ALA A 188 -5.44 28.81 -4.93
N ASP A 189 -5.96 28.44 -6.11
CA ASP A 189 -7.15 29.05 -6.70
C ASP A 189 -8.39 28.83 -5.82
N LEU A 190 -8.61 27.59 -5.37
CA LEU A 190 -9.75 27.24 -4.51
C LEU A 190 -9.66 27.93 -3.13
N LEU A 191 -8.45 28.06 -2.57
CA LEU A 191 -8.26 28.81 -1.33
C LEU A 191 -8.56 30.30 -1.50
N ASN A 192 -8.21 30.90 -2.65
CA ASN A 192 -8.51 32.31 -2.94
C ASN A 192 -10.02 32.54 -3.15
N GLN A 193 -10.74 31.52 -3.63
CA GLN A 193 -12.20 31.54 -3.77
C GLN A 193 -12.94 31.38 -2.43
N GLY A 194 -12.22 31.21 -1.32
CA GLY A 194 -12.80 31.15 0.03
C GLY A 194 -13.26 29.74 0.47
N TYR A 195 -12.95 28.70 -0.30
CA TYR A 195 -13.26 27.33 0.11
C TYR A 195 -12.49 26.92 1.37
N SER A 196 -13.12 26.10 2.21
CA SER A 196 -12.49 25.54 3.40
C SER A 196 -11.37 24.57 3.01
N ALA A 197 -10.34 24.45 3.86
CA ALA A 197 -9.22 23.55 3.59
C ALA A 197 -9.64 22.08 3.40
N GLN A 198 -10.73 21.66 4.04
CA GLN A 198 -11.31 20.33 3.88
C GLN A 198 -11.92 20.16 2.47
N ALA A 199 -12.74 21.11 2.01
CA ALA A 199 -13.35 21.05 0.69
C ALA A 199 -12.29 21.04 -0.43
N VAL A 200 -11.20 21.80 -0.26
CA VAL A 200 -10.07 21.79 -1.20
C VAL A 200 -9.32 20.46 -1.20
N ALA A 201 -9.15 19.85 -0.02
CA ALA A 201 -8.49 18.56 0.13
C ALA A 201 -9.28 17.45 -0.58
N ASP A 202 -10.60 17.43 -0.39
CA ASP A 202 -11.50 16.45 -1.00
C ASP A 202 -11.57 16.61 -2.53
N GLU A 203 -11.65 17.85 -3.03
CA GLU A 203 -11.71 18.17 -4.47
C GLU A 203 -10.42 17.81 -5.22
N VAL A 204 -9.26 18.00 -4.59
CA VAL A 204 -7.96 17.72 -5.21
C VAL A 204 -7.47 16.29 -4.92
N GLY A 205 -8.13 15.58 -4.00
CA GLY A 205 -7.72 14.23 -3.59
C GLY A 205 -6.41 14.21 -2.79
N CYS A 206 -6.18 15.21 -1.93
CA CYS A 206 -4.98 15.33 -1.10
C CYS A 206 -5.29 15.45 0.40
N ASP A 207 -4.28 15.31 1.25
CA ASP A 207 -4.45 15.45 2.71
C ASP A 207 -4.57 16.95 3.10
N VAL A 208 -5.44 17.27 4.06
CA VAL A 208 -5.69 18.63 4.56
C VAL A 208 -4.39 19.31 5.03
N SER A 209 -3.45 18.55 5.60
CA SER A 209 -2.14 19.07 5.99
C SER A 209 -1.33 19.63 4.81
N THR A 210 -1.51 19.07 3.61
CA THR A 210 -0.88 19.53 2.37
C THR A 210 -1.43 20.89 1.96
N VAL A 211 -2.75 21.08 2.08
CA VAL A 211 -3.43 22.37 1.83
C VAL A 211 -2.92 23.44 2.78
N TYR A 212 -2.83 23.15 4.09
CA TYR A 212 -2.27 24.08 5.07
C TYR A 212 -0.80 24.40 4.82
N ARG A 213 0.01 23.42 4.42
CA ARG A 213 1.42 23.63 4.06
C ARG A 213 1.56 24.60 2.89
N GLN A 214 0.71 24.46 1.87
CA GLN A 214 0.69 25.39 0.72
C GLN A 214 0.20 26.78 1.12
N LYS A 215 -0.87 26.88 1.92
CA LYS A 215 -1.36 28.16 2.46
C LYS A 215 -0.27 28.89 3.25
N LYS A 216 0.48 28.18 4.11
CA LYS A 216 1.60 28.74 4.89
C LYS A 216 2.77 29.17 4.00
N LYS A 217 3.07 28.41 2.94
CA LYS A 217 4.11 28.75 1.97
C LYS A 217 3.77 30.04 1.23
N LYS A 218 2.50 30.24 0.85
CA LYS A 218 2.02 31.49 0.23
C LYS A 218 2.18 32.70 1.15
N ILE A 219 1.79 32.57 2.42
CA ILE A 219 1.93 33.66 3.42
C ILE A 219 3.41 34.06 3.63
N ARG A 220 4.34 33.09 3.61
CA ARG A 220 5.78 33.34 3.76
C ARG A 220 6.46 33.80 2.48
N GLY A 221 5.85 33.52 1.32
CA GLY A 221 6.41 33.78 0.00
C GLY A 221 6.24 35.20 -0.51
N GLY A 222 5.39 36.01 0.14
CA GLY A 222 5.29 37.45 -0.11
C GLY A 222 5.10 37.82 -1.58
N GLU A 223 3.91 37.54 -2.11
CA GLU A 223 3.26 38.43 -3.09
C GLU A 223 2.16 39.21 -2.37
#